data_AF-A0A941A4H6-F1
#
_entry.id   AF-A0A941A4H6-F1
#
_cell.length_a   1.000
_cell.length_b   1.000
_cell.length_c   1.000
_cell.angle_alpha   90.00
_cell.angle_beta   90.00
_cell.angle_gamma   90.00
#
_symmetry.space_group_name_H-M   'P 1'
#
loop_
_entity.id
_entity.type
_entity.pdbx_description
1 polymer ?
#
loop_
_entity_poly.entity_id
_entity_poly.type
_entity_poly.pdbx_seq_one_letter_code
_entity_poly.pdbx_strand_id
1 'polypeptide(L)'
;MQGRSRGPVPSRILSLRRVERRIAEGTDAMKTLLLIAGLCAIVPQAMGGENPVTRAQTLPTCGPFVHLEWYFPQSPAGFTPVSCDQTGGLPVWEWGPSTYIQSPFPNMWGTVLNGDYPNNSGQGLLSPPFQVTQEMYALAVTHTVLTEATYDGGNAKVNGQVLDLIGGYPGIISASPSYYAFCVDGQLGFTGEIVWQDSCFDLTPYQGQTIQVEFDFGSDSSVTYPGWYIASVRVEGDIPSTPVSSSTWGEIKSKYR
;
A
#
# COMPACT_ATOMS: atom_id res chain seq x y z
N MET A 1 -59.50 -44.60 -30.66
CA MET A 1 -58.18 -45.15 -31.01
C MET A 1 -57.34 -45.25 -29.74
N GLN A 2 -56.61 -46.35 -29.61
CA GLN A 2 -56.08 -46.93 -28.37
C GLN A 2 -55.06 -46.07 -27.63
N GLY A 3 -55.08 -46.16 -26.31
CA GLY A 3 -54.09 -45.57 -25.42
C GLY A 3 -52.79 -46.35 -25.32
N ARG A 4 -51.81 -45.75 -24.65
CA ARG A 4 -50.68 -46.43 -24.00
C ARG A 4 -50.16 -45.60 -22.84
N SER A 5 -50.34 -46.13 -21.64
CA SER A 5 -49.62 -45.76 -20.41
C SER A 5 -48.19 -46.30 -20.45
N ARG A 6 -47.23 -45.54 -19.93
CA ARG A 6 -46.00 -46.10 -19.32
C ARG A 6 -45.68 -45.32 -18.05
N GLY A 7 -45.47 -46.09 -16.98
CA GLY A 7 -45.28 -45.64 -15.60
C GLY A 7 -43.88 -45.11 -15.27
N PRO A 8 -43.57 -44.90 -13.97
CA PRO A 8 -42.48 -44.06 -13.48
C PRO A 8 -41.16 -44.82 -13.24
N VAL A 9 -40.04 -44.10 -13.28
CA VAL A 9 -38.69 -44.57 -12.89
C VAL A 9 -37.92 -43.38 -12.24
N PRO A 10 -36.87 -43.56 -11.42
CA PRO A 10 -36.96 -43.57 -9.96
C PRO A 10 -36.13 -42.48 -9.24
N SER A 11 -36.39 -42.38 -7.94
CA SER A 11 -35.72 -41.58 -6.91
C SER A 11 -34.22 -41.86 -6.72
N ARG A 12 -33.41 -40.80 -6.53
CA ARG A 12 -32.15 -40.82 -5.76
C ARG A 12 -31.92 -39.52 -4.99
N ILE A 13 -32.26 -39.59 -3.71
CA ILE A 13 -31.55 -39.11 -2.50
C ILE A 13 -30.33 -38.20 -2.72
N LEU A 14 -30.38 -36.98 -2.16
CA LEU A 14 -29.24 -36.34 -1.49
C LEU A 14 -29.73 -35.65 -0.22
N SER A 15 -29.17 -36.07 0.91
CA SER A 15 -29.57 -35.74 2.28
C SER A 15 -29.10 -34.35 2.70
N LEU A 16 -30.03 -33.50 3.17
CA LEU A 16 -29.72 -32.30 3.94
C LEU A 16 -29.31 -32.70 5.37
N ARG A 17 -28.02 -32.60 5.70
CA ARG A 17 -27.57 -32.68 7.09
C ARG A 17 -27.53 -31.27 7.68
N ARG A 18 -28.56 -30.98 8.48
CA ARG A 18 -28.64 -29.84 9.41
C ARG A 18 -27.64 -30.08 10.55
N VAL A 19 -26.65 -29.21 10.72
CA VAL A 19 -25.73 -29.21 11.87
C VAL A 19 -26.22 -28.15 12.85
N GLU A 20 -26.98 -28.57 13.86
CA GLU A 20 -27.25 -27.77 15.06
C GLU A 20 -26.13 -28.06 16.07
N ARG A 21 -25.39 -27.03 16.49
CA ARG A 21 -24.40 -27.13 17.57
C ARG A 21 -24.95 -26.40 18.80
N ARG A 22 -25.19 -27.15 19.86
CA ARG A 22 -25.71 -26.69 21.17
C ARG A 22 -24.64 -25.90 21.92
N ILE A 23 -25.08 -24.81 22.54
CA ILE A 23 -24.40 -24.09 23.62
C ILE A 23 -24.70 -24.83 24.93
N ALA A 24 -23.68 -25.10 25.74
CA ALA A 24 -23.85 -25.53 27.11
C ALA A 24 -22.80 -24.82 27.98
N GLU A 25 -23.30 -23.93 28.83
CA GLU A 25 -22.63 -23.31 29.97
C GLU A 25 -22.37 -24.35 31.07
N GLY A 26 -21.37 -24.10 31.92
CA GLY A 26 -21.12 -24.93 33.09
C GLY A 26 -20.03 -24.36 34.00
N THR A 27 -20.46 -23.57 34.98
CA THR A 27 -19.67 -23.05 36.09
C THR A 27 -19.76 -23.98 37.31
N ASP A 28 -18.63 -24.10 38.03
CA ASP A 28 -18.49 -24.09 39.51
C ASP A 28 -18.08 -25.35 40.33
N ALA A 29 -17.05 -25.09 41.16
CA ALA A 29 -16.55 -25.58 42.45
C ALA A 29 -16.55 -27.06 42.93
N MET A 30 -15.36 -27.51 43.40
CA MET A 30 -15.00 -28.07 44.74
C MET A 30 -13.80 -29.03 44.65
N LYS A 31 -12.84 -29.23 45.58
CA LYS A 31 -12.28 -28.59 46.79
C LYS A 31 -11.14 -29.54 47.28
N THR A 32 -10.10 -29.04 47.99
CA THR A 32 -9.23 -29.78 48.98
C THR A 32 -8.05 -30.61 48.40
N LEU A 33 -6.78 -30.63 48.85
CA LEU A 33 -5.94 -29.99 49.90
C LEU A 33 -4.49 -30.57 49.77
N LEU A 34 -3.41 -29.79 49.99
CA LEU A 34 -2.32 -30.08 50.96
C LEU A 34 -1.23 -28.99 50.95
N LEU A 35 -0.93 -28.47 52.15
CA LEU A 35 0.21 -27.60 52.50
C LEU A 35 1.53 -28.39 52.52
N ILE A 36 2.64 -27.76 52.09
CA ILE A 36 3.93 -27.79 52.81
C ILE A 36 4.61 -26.41 52.66
N ALA A 37 5.01 -25.84 53.80
CA ALA A 37 5.78 -24.59 53.92
C ALA A 37 7.29 -24.84 53.86
N GLY A 38 8.06 -23.87 53.37
CA GLY A 38 9.52 -23.85 53.48
C GLY A 38 10.14 -22.55 52.98
N LEU A 39 10.54 -21.67 53.91
CA LEU A 39 11.37 -20.48 53.67
C LEU A 39 12.73 -20.85 53.07
N CYS A 40 13.21 -20.06 52.09
CA CYS A 40 14.54 -19.42 52.16
C CYS A 40 14.65 -18.38 51.03
N ALA A 41 14.73 -17.11 51.39
CA ALA A 41 15.07 -16.03 50.47
C ALA A 41 16.59 -16.03 50.24
N ILE A 42 16.99 -16.18 48.99
CA ILE A 42 18.33 -15.82 48.53
C ILE A 42 18.13 -14.90 47.32
N VAL A 43 18.44 -13.62 47.49
CA VAL A 43 18.52 -12.64 46.41
C VAL A 43 19.92 -12.76 45.79
N PRO A 44 20.07 -13.12 44.51
CA PRO A 44 21.30 -12.85 43.79
C PRO A 44 21.24 -11.41 43.25
N GLN A 45 22.25 -10.64 43.63
CA GLN A 45 22.52 -9.29 43.14
C GLN A 45 22.59 -9.26 41.60
N ALA A 46 21.98 -8.23 41.03
CA ALA A 46 22.05 -7.92 39.61
C ALA A 46 23.50 -7.66 39.20
N MET A 47 24.06 -8.57 38.40
CA MET A 47 25.27 -8.35 37.62
C MET A 47 24.82 -8.00 36.20
N GLY A 48 25.32 -6.88 35.68
CA GLY A 48 24.90 -6.25 34.45
C GLY A 48 24.79 -7.20 33.26
N GLY A 49 23.60 -7.27 32.70
CA GLY A 49 23.37 -7.64 31.31
C GLY A 49 22.82 -6.40 30.63
N GLU A 50 23.55 -5.88 29.64
CA GLU A 50 23.00 -4.93 28.69
C GLU A 50 21.73 -5.57 28.13
N ASN A 51 20.57 -4.96 28.39
CA ASN A 51 19.36 -5.30 27.65
C ASN A 51 19.70 -5.10 26.17
N PRO A 52 19.51 -6.09 25.28
CA PRO A 52 19.44 -5.77 23.87
C PRO A 52 18.23 -4.86 23.75
N VAL A 53 18.48 -3.57 23.52
CA VAL A 53 17.45 -2.65 23.09
C VAL A 53 16.95 -3.21 21.77
N THR A 54 15.90 -4.01 21.80
CA THR A 54 15.06 -4.25 20.65
C THR A 54 14.48 -2.90 20.28
N ARG A 55 15.26 -2.14 19.51
CA ARG A 55 14.83 -0.90 18.90
C ARG A 55 13.79 -1.31 17.87
N ALA A 56 12.53 -1.40 18.29
CA ALA A 56 11.43 -1.16 17.39
C ALA A 56 11.64 0.29 16.93
N GLN A 57 12.33 0.47 15.80
CA GLN A 57 12.38 1.76 15.13
C GLN A 57 10.94 2.03 14.70
N THR A 58 10.24 2.87 15.46
CA THR A 58 9.15 3.66 14.89
C THR A 58 9.76 4.36 13.69
N LEU A 59 9.41 3.94 12.47
CA LEU A 59 9.94 4.52 11.24
C LEU A 59 9.70 6.03 11.29
N PRO A 60 10.76 6.85 11.32
CA PRO A 60 10.61 8.25 11.65
C PRO A 60 10.34 8.99 10.35
N THR A 61 9.07 9.27 10.09
CA THR A 61 8.65 10.25 9.06
C THR A 61 9.26 10.00 7.66
N CYS A 62 9.13 10.95 6.77
CA CYS A 62 9.91 11.00 5.54
C CYS A 62 11.41 11.13 5.85
N GLY A 63 12.27 10.84 4.86
CA GLY A 63 13.71 10.94 5.04
C GLY A 63 14.23 12.37 4.87
N PRO A 64 15.23 12.80 5.65
CA PRO A 64 15.76 14.16 5.55
C PRO A 64 16.58 14.41 4.27
N PHE A 65 17.05 13.36 3.59
CA PHE A 65 17.89 13.48 2.40
C PHE A 65 17.31 12.72 1.21
N VAL A 66 17.20 13.41 0.07
CA VAL A 66 16.76 12.84 -1.20
C VAL A 66 17.93 12.17 -1.91
N HIS A 67 17.79 10.90 -2.26
CA HIS A 67 18.77 10.16 -3.06
C HIS A 67 18.35 10.01 -4.52
N LEU A 68 17.05 9.89 -4.79
CA LEU A 68 16.47 9.83 -6.13
C LEU A 68 15.21 10.69 -6.18
N GLU A 69 14.97 11.34 -7.31
CA GLU A 69 13.78 12.14 -7.54
C GLU A 69 13.27 11.97 -8.97
N TRP A 70 11.97 11.68 -9.07
CA TRP A 70 11.19 11.82 -10.29
C TRP A 70 10.28 13.03 -10.15
N TYR A 71 10.63 14.09 -10.89
CA TYR A 71 9.90 15.36 -10.87
C TYR A 71 9.14 15.56 -12.19
N PHE A 72 7.81 15.47 -12.12
CA PHE A 72 6.95 15.40 -13.30
C PHE A 72 6.69 16.70 -14.07
N PRO A 73 6.92 17.91 -13.52
CA PRO A 73 6.85 19.15 -14.27
C PRO A 73 7.64 19.20 -15.59
N GLN A 74 8.70 18.40 -15.70
CA GLN A 74 9.58 18.40 -16.87
C GLN A 74 9.33 17.23 -17.83
N SER A 75 8.88 16.08 -17.34
CA SER A 75 8.66 14.87 -18.15
C SER A 75 7.82 13.84 -17.38
N PRO A 76 7.26 12.80 -18.03
CA PRO A 76 6.66 11.65 -17.34
C PRO A 76 7.67 10.81 -16.55
N ALA A 77 8.96 11.12 -16.64
CA ALA A 77 10.06 10.51 -15.89
C ALA A 77 10.14 8.97 -16.00
N GLY A 78 9.66 8.42 -17.13
CA GLY A 78 9.66 6.99 -17.42
C GLY A 78 8.54 6.19 -16.74
N PHE A 79 7.62 6.86 -16.04
CA PHE A 79 6.43 6.21 -15.50
C PHE A 79 5.48 5.83 -16.64
N THR A 80 4.85 4.66 -16.54
CA THR A 80 3.97 4.13 -17.59
C THR A 80 2.69 3.54 -16.99
N PRO A 81 1.51 3.87 -17.54
CA PRO A 81 0.28 3.21 -17.13
C PRO A 81 0.30 1.71 -17.46
N VAL A 82 -0.23 0.88 -16.55
CA VAL A 82 -0.29 -0.58 -16.64
C VAL A 82 -1.65 -1.10 -16.17
N SER A 83 -1.99 -2.34 -16.54
CA SER A 83 -3.17 -3.03 -16.03
C SER A 83 -2.82 -3.70 -14.70
N CYS A 84 -3.54 -3.33 -13.64
CA CYS A 84 -3.39 -3.85 -12.28
C CYS A 84 -4.45 -4.90 -11.90
N ASP A 85 -5.50 -5.04 -12.72
CA ASP A 85 -6.59 -5.98 -12.52
C ASP A 85 -6.96 -6.66 -13.86
N GLN A 86 -6.95 -7.99 -13.86
CA GLN A 86 -7.25 -8.78 -15.04
C GLN A 86 -8.75 -8.83 -15.36
N THR A 87 -9.60 -8.46 -14.41
CA THR A 87 -11.06 -8.45 -14.56
C THR A 87 -11.56 -7.19 -15.25
N GLY A 88 -10.74 -6.14 -15.34
CA GLY A 88 -11.07 -4.92 -16.06
C GLY A 88 -10.61 -3.64 -15.35
N GLY A 89 -11.41 -2.59 -15.49
CA GLY A 89 -11.09 -1.23 -15.05
C GLY A 89 -10.83 -0.31 -16.24
N LEU A 90 -11.48 0.85 -16.25
CA LEU A 90 -11.21 1.88 -17.25
C LEU A 90 -9.86 2.57 -16.95
N PRO A 91 -9.06 2.89 -17.99
CA PRO A 91 -7.80 3.60 -17.81
C PRO A 91 -8.05 5.05 -17.38
N VAL A 92 -7.17 5.57 -16.53
CA VAL A 92 -7.30 6.90 -15.91
C VAL A 92 -6.02 7.72 -15.88
N TRP A 93 -4.83 7.12 -15.86
CA TRP A 93 -3.58 7.84 -15.67
C TRP A 93 -3.18 8.63 -16.92
N GLU A 94 -3.05 9.93 -16.75
CA GLU A 94 -2.60 10.88 -17.76
C GLU A 94 -1.45 11.74 -17.20
N TRP A 95 -0.52 12.14 -18.08
CA TRP A 95 0.56 13.08 -17.73
C TRP A 95 0.37 14.40 -18.45
N GLY A 96 0.52 15.50 -17.72
CA GLY A 96 0.38 16.85 -18.28
C GLY A 96 -0.14 17.85 -17.26
N PRO A 97 -0.59 19.03 -17.72
CA PRO A 97 -1.17 20.04 -16.85
C PRO A 97 -2.62 19.71 -16.48
N SER A 98 -3.04 20.13 -15.29
CA SER A 98 -4.44 20.20 -14.91
C SER A 98 -4.89 21.65 -14.82
N THR A 99 -6.05 21.94 -15.40
CA THR A 99 -6.81 23.18 -15.16
C THR A 99 -8.00 22.95 -14.25
N TYR A 100 -8.21 21.70 -13.81
CA TYR A 100 -9.38 21.26 -13.08
C TYR A 100 -9.18 21.30 -11.56
N ILE A 101 -7.98 20.93 -11.11
CA ILE A 101 -7.56 21.11 -9.72
C ILE A 101 -6.57 22.27 -9.59
N GLN A 102 -6.57 22.94 -8.43
CA GLN A 102 -5.51 23.88 -8.11
C GLN A 102 -4.23 23.11 -7.80
N SER A 103 -3.20 23.31 -8.61
CA SER A 103 -1.89 22.69 -8.42
C SER A 103 -0.77 23.73 -8.45
N PRO A 104 0.22 23.66 -7.55
CA PRO A 104 1.42 24.48 -7.65
C PRO A 104 2.41 23.96 -8.70
N PHE A 105 2.13 22.81 -9.33
CA PHE A 105 3.00 22.15 -10.29
C PHE A 105 2.46 22.28 -11.72
N PRO A 106 3.30 22.56 -12.74
CA PRO A 106 2.81 22.79 -14.10
C PRO A 106 2.44 21.50 -14.84
N ASN A 107 3.14 20.37 -14.60
CA ASN A 107 2.75 19.05 -15.07
C ASN A 107 2.84 18.04 -13.93
N MET A 108 1.97 17.03 -13.96
CA MET A 108 1.91 15.94 -13.00
C MET A 108 1.30 14.70 -13.64
N TRP A 109 1.37 13.57 -12.95
CA TRP A 109 0.47 12.45 -13.24
C TRP A 109 -0.84 12.68 -12.51
N GLY A 110 -1.96 12.41 -13.16
CA GLY A 110 -3.29 12.52 -12.56
C GLY A 110 -4.26 11.53 -13.17
N THR A 111 -5.26 11.13 -12.40
CA THR A 111 -6.42 10.40 -12.92
C THR A 111 -7.32 11.38 -13.67
N VAL A 112 -7.38 11.28 -15.00
CA VAL A 112 -8.16 12.18 -15.88
C VAL A 112 -7.89 13.64 -15.55
N LEU A 113 -6.78 14.21 -16.05
CA LEU A 113 -6.22 15.48 -15.55
C LEU A 113 -7.19 16.66 -15.57
N ASN A 114 -8.21 16.63 -16.43
CA ASN A 114 -9.15 17.72 -16.65
C ASN A 114 -10.62 17.31 -16.51
N GLY A 115 -10.91 16.34 -15.65
CA GLY A 115 -12.26 15.93 -15.30
C GLY A 115 -12.27 14.96 -14.12
N ASP A 116 -13.45 14.43 -13.83
CA ASP A 116 -13.57 13.35 -12.85
C ASP A 116 -13.17 12.00 -13.48
N TYR A 117 -12.64 11.08 -12.69
CA TYR A 117 -12.43 9.70 -13.13
C TYR A 117 -13.78 9.05 -13.48
N PRO A 118 -13.87 8.12 -14.45
CA PRO A 118 -15.12 7.42 -14.73
C PRO A 118 -15.45 6.39 -13.64
N ASN A 119 -16.74 6.02 -13.53
CA ASN A 119 -17.13 4.83 -12.76
C ASN A 119 -16.42 3.59 -13.32
N ASN A 120 -16.14 2.61 -12.47
CA ASN A 120 -15.47 1.36 -12.82
C ASN A 120 -14.05 1.59 -13.39
N SER A 121 -13.33 2.56 -12.84
CA SER A 121 -11.92 2.83 -13.18
C SER A 121 -11.01 1.82 -12.50
N GLY A 122 -9.90 1.51 -13.15
CA GLY A 122 -8.86 0.63 -12.62
C GLY A 122 -7.60 0.72 -13.46
N GLN A 123 -6.54 1.33 -12.93
CA GLN A 123 -5.26 1.39 -13.62
C GLN A 123 -4.08 1.61 -12.67
N GLY A 124 -2.97 0.94 -12.94
CA GLY A 124 -1.70 1.14 -12.25
C GLY A 124 -0.85 2.16 -13.00
N LEU A 125 -0.02 2.89 -12.28
CA LEU A 125 1.04 3.72 -12.84
C LEU A 125 2.38 3.20 -12.32
N LEU A 126 3.15 2.57 -13.21
CA LEU A 126 4.36 1.86 -12.85
C LEU A 126 5.59 2.76 -12.99
N SER A 127 6.41 2.85 -11.94
CA SER A 127 7.68 3.55 -11.97
C SER A 127 8.71 2.82 -12.84
N PRO A 128 9.77 3.50 -13.34
CA PRO A 128 10.99 2.84 -13.76
C PRO A 128 11.59 2.00 -12.62
N PRO A 129 12.40 0.98 -12.93
CA PRO A 129 13.12 0.23 -11.91
C PRO A 129 14.19 1.10 -11.25
N PHE A 130 14.33 0.97 -9.94
CA PHE A 130 15.39 1.63 -9.17
C PHE A 130 15.91 0.72 -8.07
N GLN A 131 17.15 0.95 -7.67
CA GLN A 131 17.77 0.21 -6.58
C GLN A 131 17.50 0.93 -5.25
N VAL A 132 16.98 0.20 -4.27
CA VAL A 132 16.89 0.66 -2.88
C VAL A 132 18.20 0.31 -2.19
N THR A 133 19.05 1.29 -1.92
CA THR A 133 20.31 1.04 -1.19
C THR A 133 20.05 0.91 0.30
N GLN A 134 21.07 0.49 1.07
CA GLN A 134 20.98 0.40 2.54
C GLN A 134 20.77 1.75 3.24
N GLU A 135 20.96 2.85 2.51
CA GLU A 135 20.83 4.22 3.00
C GLU A 135 19.41 4.77 2.80
N MET A 136 18.67 4.16 1.87
CA MET A 136 17.31 4.53 1.49
C MET A 136 16.31 3.74 2.32
N TYR A 137 15.32 4.41 2.89
CA TYR A 137 14.28 3.75 3.67
C TYR A 137 12.88 4.30 3.44
N ALA A 138 12.73 5.44 2.75
CA ALA A 138 11.43 6.06 2.53
C ALA A 138 11.19 6.35 1.05
N LEU A 139 9.96 6.10 0.58
CA LEU A 139 9.43 6.63 -0.67
C LEU A 139 8.51 7.81 -0.34
N ALA A 140 8.94 9.03 -0.60
CA ALA A 140 8.09 10.21 -0.42
C ALA A 140 7.34 10.55 -1.71
N VAL A 141 6.04 10.80 -1.57
CA VAL A 141 5.15 11.08 -2.69
C VAL A 141 4.42 12.38 -2.43
N THR A 142 4.65 13.38 -3.28
CA THR A 142 3.93 14.65 -3.23
C THR A 142 2.64 14.53 -4.02
N HIS A 143 1.49 14.55 -3.35
CA HIS A 143 0.20 14.24 -3.98
C HIS A 143 -0.99 14.96 -3.34
N THR A 144 -2.11 14.94 -4.04
CA THR A 144 -3.45 15.28 -3.53
C THR A 144 -4.43 14.20 -4.00
N VAL A 145 -5.48 13.95 -3.21
CA VAL A 145 -6.51 12.95 -3.48
C VAL A 145 -7.88 13.57 -3.27
N LEU A 146 -8.79 13.40 -4.21
CA LEU A 146 -10.20 13.77 -4.13
C LEU A 146 -11.03 12.61 -4.70
N THR A 147 -11.60 11.79 -3.83
CA THR A 147 -12.28 10.52 -4.20
C THR A 147 -13.53 10.32 -3.36
N GLU A 148 -14.41 9.41 -3.78
CA GLU A 148 -15.53 8.99 -2.93
C GLU A 148 -14.98 8.27 -1.70
N ALA A 149 -15.18 8.89 -0.54
CA ALA A 149 -14.59 8.40 0.70
C ALA A 149 -15.02 6.97 1.01
N THR A 150 -14.05 6.10 1.26
CA THR A 150 -14.14 4.66 1.55
C THR A 150 -14.58 3.74 0.39
N TYR A 151 -14.96 4.27 -0.76
CA TYR A 151 -15.37 3.47 -1.93
C TYR A 151 -14.28 3.45 -3.00
N ASP A 152 -13.70 4.61 -3.28
CA ASP A 152 -12.71 4.81 -4.32
C ASP A 152 -11.38 5.21 -3.70
N GLY A 153 -10.30 5.04 -4.47
CA GLY A 153 -9.01 5.45 -3.96
C GLY A 153 -7.83 4.90 -4.71
N GLY A 154 -6.68 4.99 -4.06
CA GLY A 154 -5.45 4.42 -4.57
C GLY A 154 -4.44 4.07 -3.49
N ASN A 155 -3.52 3.17 -3.84
CA ASN A 155 -2.41 2.78 -2.99
C ASN A 155 -1.14 2.59 -3.82
N ALA A 156 0.00 2.40 -3.15
CA ALA A 156 1.27 2.09 -3.80
C ALA A 156 1.63 0.63 -3.52
N LYS A 157 2.15 -0.08 -4.52
CA LYS A 157 2.50 -1.50 -4.43
C LYS A 157 3.90 -1.80 -4.93
N VAL A 158 4.50 -2.85 -4.39
CA VAL A 158 5.66 -3.54 -4.98
C VAL A 158 5.29 -4.99 -5.17
N ASN A 159 5.37 -5.48 -6.41
CA ASN A 159 5.00 -6.86 -6.78
C ASN A 159 3.59 -7.26 -6.30
N GLY A 160 2.62 -6.34 -6.42
CA GLY A 160 1.23 -6.57 -6.00
C GLY A 160 0.98 -6.51 -4.50
N GLN A 161 2.01 -6.30 -3.67
CA GLN A 161 1.85 -6.08 -2.23
C GLN A 161 1.76 -4.59 -1.92
N VAL A 162 0.74 -4.19 -1.16
CA VAL A 162 0.56 -2.80 -0.70
C VAL A 162 1.73 -2.40 0.19
N LEU A 163 2.36 -1.28 -0.14
CA LEU A 163 3.41 -0.67 0.66
C LEU A 163 2.82 -0.09 1.94
N ASP A 164 3.54 -0.29 3.05
CA ASP A 164 3.16 0.29 4.34
C ASP A 164 3.39 1.81 4.31
N LEU A 165 2.33 2.56 4.58
CA LEU A 165 2.39 4.01 4.72
C LEU A 165 2.86 4.37 6.14
N ILE A 166 3.92 5.18 6.23
CA ILE A 166 4.41 5.72 7.50
C ILE A 166 3.33 6.67 8.04
N GLY A 167 2.75 6.31 9.19
CA GLY A 167 1.60 7.02 9.78
C GLY A 167 0.24 6.37 9.48
N GLY A 168 0.20 5.38 8.58
CA GLY A 168 -1.00 4.59 8.26
C GLY A 168 -1.91 5.25 7.23
N TYR A 169 -2.59 4.41 6.44
CA TYR A 169 -3.58 4.86 5.47
C TYR A 169 -4.86 5.39 6.14
N PRO A 170 -5.60 6.31 5.48
CA PRO A 170 -6.85 6.84 6.02
C PRO A 170 -7.98 5.81 6.10
N GLY A 171 -7.92 4.71 5.33
CA GLY A 171 -8.94 3.66 5.40
C GLY A 171 -8.70 2.46 4.49
N ILE A 172 -9.68 1.56 4.49
CA ILE A 172 -9.81 0.45 3.54
C ILE A 172 -10.76 0.89 2.43
N ILE A 173 -10.37 0.70 1.18
CA ILE A 173 -11.14 1.04 -0.01
C ILE A 173 -12.12 -0.11 -0.31
N SER A 174 -13.39 0.21 -0.55
CA SER A 174 -14.46 -0.75 -0.86
C SER A 174 -14.50 -1.96 0.08
N ALA A 175 -14.49 -1.72 1.40
CA ALA A 175 -14.44 -2.79 2.40
C ALA A 175 -15.69 -3.72 2.41
N SER A 176 -16.78 -3.30 1.77
CA SER A 176 -18.02 -4.07 1.65
C SER A 176 -18.03 -4.88 0.35
N PRO A 177 -18.43 -6.16 0.37
CA PRO A 177 -18.49 -6.99 -0.84
C PRO A 177 -19.63 -6.60 -1.81
N SER A 178 -20.37 -5.53 -1.52
CA SER A 178 -21.43 -5.01 -2.39
C SER A 178 -20.91 -4.08 -3.49
N TYR A 179 -19.65 -3.67 -3.38
CA TYR A 179 -18.97 -2.76 -4.29
C TYR A 179 -17.67 -3.42 -4.74
N TYR A 180 -17.07 -2.87 -5.79
CA TYR A 180 -15.79 -3.35 -6.30
C TYR A 180 -15.02 -2.20 -6.91
N ALA A 181 -13.94 -1.79 -6.23
CA ALA A 181 -13.00 -0.82 -6.78
C ALA A 181 -11.85 -1.58 -7.45
N PHE A 182 -11.78 -1.55 -8.79
CA PHE A 182 -10.77 -2.29 -9.54
C PHE A 182 -9.36 -1.99 -9.02
N CYS A 183 -8.49 -3.01 -8.99
CA CYS A 183 -7.12 -2.94 -8.47
C CYS A 183 -6.94 -2.76 -6.95
N VAL A 184 -7.86 -2.06 -6.26
CA VAL A 184 -7.69 -1.64 -4.85
C VAL A 184 -8.77 -2.16 -3.90
N ASP A 185 -9.70 -3.00 -4.39
CA ASP A 185 -10.80 -3.57 -3.60
C ASP A 185 -10.34 -4.25 -2.31
N GLY A 186 -10.94 -3.87 -1.18
CA GLY A 186 -10.64 -4.41 0.14
C GLY A 186 -9.23 -4.11 0.66
N GLN A 187 -8.47 -3.21 0.01
CA GLN A 187 -7.10 -2.89 0.39
C GLN A 187 -7.03 -1.58 1.18
N LEU A 188 -5.98 -1.46 2.01
CA LEU A 188 -5.61 -0.17 2.58
C LEU A 188 -5.22 0.80 1.45
N GLY A 189 -5.64 2.05 1.57
CA GLY A 189 -5.30 3.06 0.57
C GLY A 189 -5.75 4.47 0.96
N PHE A 190 -5.35 5.43 0.14
CA PHE A 190 -5.86 6.78 0.20
C PHE A 190 -7.27 6.82 -0.36
N THR A 191 -8.17 7.44 0.39
CA THR A 191 -9.57 7.62 0.01
C THR A 191 -10.12 8.88 0.68
N GLY A 192 -11.17 9.47 0.11
CA GLY A 192 -11.71 10.76 0.51
C GLY A 192 -10.87 11.92 -0.01
N GLU A 193 -10.59 12.90 0.87
CA GLU A 193 -9.90 14.13 0.52
C GLU A 193 -8.56 14.27 1.26
N ILE A 194 -7.50 14.52 0.49
CA ILE A 194 -6.16 14.83 0.98
C ILE A 194 -5.65 16.04 0.20
N VAL A 195 -5.40 17.15 0.89
CA VAL A 195 -4.79 18.33 0.29
C VAL A 195 -3.32 18.05 -0.06
N TRP A 196 -2.74 18.82 -0.98
CA TRP A 196 -1.32 18.68 -1.37
C TRP A 196 -0.39 18.52 -0.17
N GLN A 197 0.24 17.35 -0.08
CA GLN A 197 1.18 17.00 0.98
C GLN A 197 2.18 15.96 0.50
N ASP A 198 3.20 15.72 1.32
CA ASP A 198 4.06 14.54 1.18
C ASP A 198 3.53 13.39 2.05
N SER A 199 3.38 12.22 1.44
CA SER A 199 3.09 10.97 2.13
C SER A 199 4.22 9.98 1.88
N CYS A 200 4.63 9.25 2.93
CA CYS A 200 5.88 8.49 2.90
C CYS A 200 5.66 7.01 3.19
N PHE A 201 6.18 6.13 2.32
CA PHE A 201 6.06 4.68 2.45
C PHE A 201 7.38 4.06 2.93
N ASP A 202 7.29 2.97 3.68
CA ASP A 202 8.46 2.23 4.13
C ASP A 202 9.08 1.41 2.99
N LEU A 203 10.34 1.71 2.68
CA LEU A 203 11.16 0.95 1.74
C LEU A 203 12.18 0.04 2.43
N THR A 204 12.27 0.04 3.76
CA THR A 204 13.21 -0.79 4.53
C THR A 204 13.18 -2.26 4.11
N PRO A 205 12.01 -2.91 3.87
CA PRO A 205 11.96 -4.31 3.44
C PRO A 205 12.62 -4.58 2.07
N TYR A 206 12.85 -3.54 1.27
CA TYR A 206 13.35 -3.64 -0.10
C TYR A 206 14.82 -3.26 -0.24
N GLN A 207 15.51 -2.90 0.85
CA GLN A 207 16.93 -2.56 0.81
C GLN A 207 17.78 -3.68 0.20
N GLY A 208 18.69 -3.29 -0.69
CA GLY A 208 19.51 -4.19 -1.50
C GLY A 208 18.83 -4.74 -2.75
N GLN A 209 17.54 -4.45 -2.98
CA GLN A 209 16.78 -4.92 -4.12
C GLN A 209 16.62 -3.84 -5.19
N THR A 210 16.40 -4.28 -6.42
CA THR A 210 15.89 -3.43 -7.50
C THR A 210 14.39 -3.67 -7.60
N ILE A 211 13.59 -2.61 -7.43
CA ILE A 211 12.13 -2.68 -7.41
C ILE A 211 11.52 -1.70 -8.41
N GLN A 212 10.22 -1.89 -8.68
CA GLN A 212 9.34 -0.91 -9.28
C GLN A 212 8.17 -0.69 -8.32
N VAL A 213 7.69 0.54 -8.24
CA VAL A 213 6.50 0.90 -7.46
C VAL A 213 5.35 1.15 -8.43
N GLU A 214 4.21 0.53 -8.15
CA GLU A 214 2.98 0.69 -8.92
C GLU A 214 1.97 1.49 -8.10
N PHE A 215 1.53 2.63 -8.63
CA PHE A 215 0.50 3.46 -8.03
C PHE A 215 -0.85 3.07 -8.61
N ASP A 216 -1.61 2.27 -7.87
CA ASP A 216 -2.89 1.74 -8.30
C ASP A 216 -4.01 2.69 -7.93
N PHE A 217 -4.91 2.96 -8.86
CA PHE A 217 -6.14 3.69 -8.64
C PHE A 217 -7.34 2.85 -9.10
N GLY A 218 -8.43 2.92 -8.34
CA GLY A 218 -9.69 2.27 -8.68
C GLY A 218 -10.92 3.02 -8.19
N SER A 219 -12.03 2.82 -8.91
CA SER A 219 -13.35 3.30 -8.50
C SER A 219 -14.45 2.25 -8.65
N ASP A 220 -15.49 2.43 -7.86
CA ASP A 220 -16.70 1.64 -7.87
C ASP A 220 -17.66 2.06 -9.02
N SER A 221 -18.90 1.55 -8.99
CA SER A 221 -19.89 1.76 -10.06
C SER A 221 -20.56 3.14 -10.11
N SER A 222 -20.29 4.06 -9.17
CA SER A 222 -20.94 5.37 -9.07
C SER A 222 -20.03 6.44 -8.45
N VAL A 223 -20.55 7.68 -8.39
CA VAL A 223 -19.95 8.84 -7.69
C VAL A 223 -18.47 9.08 -7.99
N THR A 224 -18.21 10.10 -8.79
CA THR A 224 -16.85 10.39 -9.27
C THR A 224 -16.36 11.74 -8.80
N TYR A 225 -15.04 11.87 -8.74
CA TYR A 225 -14.32 13.06 -8.30
C TYR A 225 -13.04 13.22 -9.15
N PRO A 226 -12.24 14.28 -8.94
CA PRO A 226 -11.01 14.47 -9.71
C PRO A 226 -9.98 13.33 -9.59
N GLY A 227 -10.00 12.60 -8.46
CA GLY A 227 -9.17 11.43 -8.19
C GLY A 227 -7.79 11.75 -7.61
N TRP A 228 -6.74 11.07 -8.08
CA TRP A 228 -5.40 11.11 -7.50
C TRP A 228 -4.40 11.80 -8.43
N TYR A 229 -3.69 12.80 -7.90
CA TYR A 229 -2.65 13.55 -8.61
C TYR A 229 -1.32 13.44 -7.89
N ILE A 230 -0.25 13.12 -8.62
CA ILE A 230 1.11 12.91 -8.11
C ILE A 230 2.07 13.85 -8.83
N ALA A 231 2.68 14.76 -8.07
CA ALA A 231 3.59 15.79 -8.58
C ALA A 231 5.06 15.39 -8.55
N SER A 232 5.45 14.60 -7.54
CA SER A 232 6.82 14.07 -7.45
C SER A 232 6.85 12.76 -6.67
N VAL A 233 7.85 11.94 -6.96
CA VAL A 233 8.20 10.74 -6.20
C VAL A 233 9.68 10.84 -5.87
N ARG A 234 10.03 10.65 -4.60
CA ARG A 234 11.41 10.72 -4.11
C ARG A 234 11.75 9.48 -3.32
N VAL A 235 12.99 9.04 -3.42
CA VAL A 235 13.57 8.02 -2.55
C VAL A 235 14.49 8.72 -1.58
N GLU A 236 14.22 8.56 -0.30
CA GLU A 236 14.84 9.32 0.78
C GLU A 236 15.51 8.40 1.80
N GLY A 237 16.50 8.96 2.50
CA GLY A 237 17.39 8.27 3.42
C GLY A 237 17.89 9.16 4.56
N ASP A 238 18.61 8.53 5.49
CA ASP A 238 19.12 9.18 6.71
C ASP A 238 20.49 9.85 6.53
N ILE A 239 21.16 9.59 5.41
CA ILE A 239 22.46 10.18 5.11
C ILE A 239 22.41 10.98 3.80
N PRO A 240 23.16 12.08 3.68
CA PRO A 240 23.20 12.85 2.44
C PRO A 240 23.64 11.96 1.27
N SER A 241 22.96 12.08 0.13
CA SER A 241 23.45 11.48 -1.12
C SER A 241 24.84 12.06 -1.40
N THR A 242 25.88 11.23 -1.45
CA THR A 242 27.20 11.72 -1.88
C THR A 242 27.10 12.06 -3.36
N PRO A 243 27.30 13.33 -3.77
CA PRO A 243 27.47 13.61 -5.18
C PRO A 243 28.74 12.89 -5.60
N VAL A 244 28.62 11.91 -6.50
CA VAL A 244 29.79 11.31 -7.13
C VAL A 244 30.38 12.41 -8.00
N SER A 245 31.31 13.21 -7.45
CA SER A 245 32.20 13.97 -8.29
C SER A 245 32.99 12.92 -9.06
N SER A 246 32.68 12.75 -10.35
CA SER A 246 33.55 12.02 -11.25
C SER A 246 34.83 12.85 -11.40
N SER A 247 35.69 12.83 -10.38
CA SER A 247 37.07 13.26 -10.52
C SER A 247 37.70 12.24 -11.45
N THR A 248 37.60 12.47 -12.74
CA THR A 248 38.24 11.59 -13.70
C THR A 248 39.74 11.61 -13.38
N TRP A 249 40.42 10.48 -13.45
CA TRP A 249 41.87 10.42 -13.25
C TRP A 249 42.65 11.41 -14.15
N GLY A 250 42.02 11.96 -15.20
CA GLY A 250 42.54 13.05 -16.02
C GLY A 250 42.58 14.42 -15.32
N GLU A 251 41.58 14.79 -14.52
CA GLU A 251 41.51 16.08 -13.80
C GLU A 251 42.46 16.14 -12.60
N ILE A 252 42.75 15.00 -11.97
CA ILE A 252 43.73 14.92 -10.88
C ILE A 252 45.14 15.12 -11.44
N LYS A 253 45.45 14.56 -12.62
CA LYS A 253 46.79 14.68 -13.23
C LYS A 253 47.11 16.08 -13.74
N SER A 254 46.11 16.91 -14.05
CA SER A 254 46.33 18.30 -14.49
C SER A 254 46.62 19.26 -13.34
N LYS A 255 46.32 18.89 -12.08
CA LYS A 255 46.62 19.71 -10.89
C LYS A 255 48.03 19.53 -10.32
N TYR A 256 48.80 18.56 -10.81
CA TYR A 256 50.18 18.28 -10.37
C TYR A 256 51.21 18.47 -11.50
N ARG A 257 50.90 19.31 -12.50
CA ARG A 257 51.83 19.75 -13.54
C ARG A 257 52.04 21.25 -13.49
#